data_AF-A0A937IB24-F1
#
_entry.id   AF-A0A937IB24-F1
#
_cell.length_a   1.000
_cell.length_b   1.000
_cell.length_c   1.000
_cell.angle_alpha   90.00
_cell.angle_beta   90.00
_cell.angle_gamma   90.00
#
_symmetry.space_group_name_H-M   'P 1'
#
loop_
_entity.id
_entity.type
_entity.pdbx_description
1 polymer ?
#
loop_
_entity_poly.entity_id
_entity_poly.type
_entity_poly.pdbx_seq_one_letter_code
_entity_poly.pdbx_strand_id
1 'polypeptide(L)'
;MIAWGAILGDDGVEQVAEYVQIIGEPSAESHPGRAAYEQNYIACHGLDGAGNALIGAPRINDDIWLYGGDLDTLKTTLRQGRFGIMPALYARLDDFQIKLLVALLAR
;
A
#
# COMPACT_ATOMS: atom_id res chain seq x y z
N MET A 1 6.27 0.30 5.06
CA MET A 1 6.68 0.29 3.64
C MET A 1 7.96 1.10 3.51
N ILE A 2 9.02 0.46 3.01
CA ILE A 2 10.34 1.10 2.87
C ILE A 2 10.31 2.21 1.81
N ALA A 3 11.29 3.10 1.85
CA ALA A 3 11.48 4.14 0.84
C ALA A 3 12.20 3.57 -0.39
N TRP A 4 11.67 3.81 -1.59
CA TRP A 4 12.19 3.29 -2.85
C TRP A 4 12.89 4.35 -3.71
N GLY A 5 12.83 5.62 -3.33
CA GLY A 5 13.40 6.71 -4.14
C GLY A 5 14.87 6.53 -4.50
N ALA A 6 15.69 6.03 -3.57
CA ALA A 6 17.11 5.76 -3.81
C ALA A 6 17.37 4.53 -4.72
N ILE A 7 16.41 3.61 -4.81
CA ILE A 7 16.52 2.37 -5.58
C ILE A 7 16.02 2.59 -7.01
N LEU A 8 14.91 3.31 -7.16
CA LEU A 8 14.23 3.50 -8.45
C LEU A 8 14.63 4.77 -9.18
N GLY A 9 15.17 5.78 -8.48
CA GLY A 9 15.29 7.13 -9.02
C GLY A 9 13.93 7.78 -9.27
N ASP A 10 13.92 9.00 -9.79
CA ASP A 10 12.68 9.75 -10.02
C ASP A 10 11.82 9.13 -11.14
N ASP A 11 12.45 8.73 -12.24
CA ASP A 11 11.74 8.11 -13.38
C ASP A 11 11.11 6.76 -12.99
N GLY A 12 11.82 5.94 -12.21
CA GLY A 12 11.29 4.66 -11.75
C GLY A 12 10.14 4.83 -10.75
N VAL A 13 10.21 5.86 -9.90
CA VAL A 13 9.10 6.22 -9.01
C VAL A 13 7.86 6.62 -9.81
N GLU A 14 8.03 7.46 -10.83
CA GLU A 14 6.94 7.92 -11.69
C GLU A 14 6.27 6.75 -12.41
N GLN A 15 7.06 5.92 -13.08
CA GLN A 15 6.55 4.77 -13.83
C GLN A 15 5.84 3.74 -12.94
N VAL A 16 6.35 3.48 -11.74
CA VAL A 16 5.68 2.56 -10.81
C VAL A 16 4.40 3.17 -10.26
N ALA A 17 4.39 4.48 -9.97
CA ALA A 17 3.17 5.15 -9.51
C ALA A 17 2.07 5.10 -10.58
N GLU A 18 2.40 5.42 -11.83
CA GLU A 18 1.49 5.31 -12.96
C GLU A 18 0.99 3.88 -13.17
N TYR A 19 1.89 2.88 -13.08
CA TYR A 19 1.51 1.47 -13.20
C TYR A 19 0.51 1.06 -12.11
N VAL A 20 0.72 1.47 -10.87
CA VAL A 20 -0.18 1.16 -9.75
C VAL A 20 -1.57 1.74 -9.96
N GLN A 21 -1.70 2.92 -10.58
CA GLN A 21 -3.02 3.53 -10.86
C GLN A 21 -3.87 2.70 -11.82
N ILE A 22 -3.22 1.98 -12.74
CA ILE A 22 -3.88 1.19 -13.77
C ILE A 22 -3.78 -0.32 -13.50
N ILE A 23 -3.34 -0.73 -12.30
CA ILE A 23 -3.09 -2.14 -12.02
C ILE A 23 -4.39 -2.95 -12.18
N GLY A 24 -4.32 -4.03 -12.95
CA GLY A 24 -5.49 -4.84 -13.30
C GLY A 24 -6.24 -4.37 -14.55
N GLU A 25 -5.91 -3.22 -15.12
CA GLU A 25 -6.39 -2.82 -16.44
C GLU A 25 -5.58 -3.50 -17.57
N PRO A 26 -6.17 -3.74 -18.75
CA PRO A 26 -5.43 -4.27 -19.91
C PRO A 26 -4.25 -3.39 -20.34
N SER A 27 -4.35 -2.08 -20.12
CA SER A 27 -3.29 -1.08 -20.40
C SER A 27 -2.04 -1.30 -19.55
N ALA A 28 -2.15 -1.96 -18.39
CA ALA A 28 -1.04 -2.19 -17.47
C ALA A 28 -0.01 -3.19 -18.00
N GLU A 29 -0.42 -4.11 -18.89
CA GLU A 29 0.45 -5.20 -19.32
C GLU A 29 1.71 -4.73 -20.05
N SER A 30 1.61 -3.63 -20.79
CA SER A 30 2.69 -3.02 -21.57
C SER A 30 3.33 -1.80 -20.89
N HIS A 31 2.89 -1.45 -19.68
CA HIS A 31 3.37 -0.27 -18.98
C HIS A 31 4.84 -0.44 -18.54
N PRO A 32 5.72 0.56 -18.71
CA PRO A 32 7.14 0.45 -18.36
C PRO A 32 7.39 0.19 -16.86
N GLY A 33 6.52 0.70 -15.99
CA GLY A 33 6.61 0.47 -14.54
C GLY A 33 6.34 -0.96 -14.07
N ARG A 34 5.78 -1.82 -14.93
CA ARG A 34 5.42 -3.20 -14.59
C ARG A 34 6.63 -4.03 -14.15
N ALA A 35 7.74 -3.93 -14.86
CA ALA A 35 8.93 -4.72 -14.55
C ALA A 35 9.49 -4.38 -13.16
N ALA A 36 9.52 -3.08 -12.82
CA ALA A 36 9.94 -2.63 -11.50
C ALA A 36 8.94 -3.07 -10.41
N TYR A 37 7.63 -3.07 -10.71
CA TYR A 37 6.61 -3.61 -9.82
C TYR A 37 6.83 -5.10 -9.54
N GLU A 38 6.96 -5.91 -10.59
CA GLU A 38 7.17 -7.36 -10.52
C GLU A 38 8.44 -7.73 -9.75
N GLN A 39 9.51 -6.94 -9.90
CA GLN A 39 10.77 -7.19 -9.22
C GLN A 39 10.75 -6.87 -7.72
N ASN A 40 10.02 -5.83 -7.30
CA ASN A 40 10.20 -5.24 -5.98
C ASN A 40 8.95 -5.31 -5.07
N TYR A 41 7.75 -5.38 -5.64
CA TYR A 41 6.50 -5.12 -4.89
C TYR A 41 5.62 -6.35 -4.73
N ILE A 42 5.75 -7.37 -5.60
CA ILE A 42 4.88 -8.57 -5.57
C ILE A 42 5.02 -9.37 -4.28
N ALA A 43 6.18 -9.33 -3.63
CA ALA A 43 6.41 -10.02 -2.37
C ALA A 43 5.51 -9.49 -1.24
N CYS A 44 5.07 -8.22 -1.34
CA CYS A 44 4.20 -7.59 -0.35
C CYS A 44 2.77 -7.40 -0.89
N HIS A 45 2.62 -6.95 -2.13
CA HIS A 45 1.34 -6.56 -2.70
C HIS A 45 0.71 -7.59 -3.63
N GLY A 46 1.40 -8.71 -3.91
CA GLY A 46 0.95 -9.71 -4.87
C GLY A 46 1.11 -9.27 -6.33
N LEU A 47 0.94 -10.21 -7.26
CA LEU A 47 1.09 -9.95 -8.69
C LEU A 47 0.02 -8.99 -9.22
N ASP A 48 -1.20 -9.13 -8.70
CA ASP A 48 -2.39 -8.38 -9.09
C ASP A 48 -2.70 -7.20 -8.15
N GLY A 49 -1.83 -6.90 -7.18
CA GLY A 49 -2.07 -5.85 -6.19
C GLY A 49 -3.05 -6.23 -5.07
N ALA A 50 -3.36 -7.51 -4.88
CA ALA A 50 -4.29 -7.98 -3.84
C ALA A 50 -3.79 -7.82 -2.39
N GLY A 51 -2.57 -7.31 -2.17
CA GLY A 51 -2.04 -7.06 -0.84
C GLY A 51 -1.65 -8.31 -0.07
N ASN A 52 -1.19 -8.11 1.17
CA ASN A 52 -0.87 -9.20 2.09
C ASN A 52 -1.20 -8.79 3.53
N ALA A 53 -2.34 -9.29 4.03
CA ALA A 53 -2.83 -8.99 5.36
C ALA A 53 -1.89 -9.45 6.49
N LEU A 54 -1.09 -10.51 6.27
CA LEU A 54 -0.19 -11.06 7.29
C LEU A 54 0.90 -10.06 7.71
N ILE A 55 1.33 -9.21 6.77
CA ILE A 55 2.35 -8.18 7.00
C ILE A 55 1.75 -6.76 6.97
N GLY A 56 0.43 -6.65 6.87
CA GLY A 56 -0.29 -5.37 6.79
C GLY A 56 -0.05 -4.60 5.48
N ALA A 57 0.36 -5.27 4.40
CA ALA A 57 0.46 -4.65 3.09
C ALA A 57 -0.95 -4.49 2.50
N PRO A 58 -1.40 -3.25 2.22
CA PRO A 58 -2.75 -3.02 1.71
C PRO A 58 -2.91 -3.57 0.30
N ARG A 59 -4.18 -3.81 -0.06
CA ARG A 59 -4.59 -3.90 -1.46
C ARG A 59 -4.28 -2.58 -2.14
N ILE A 60 -3.82 -2.66 -3.38
CA ILE A 60 -3.54 -1.49 -4.24
C ILE A 60 -4.25 -1.61 -5.58
N ASN A 61 -5.09 -2.63 -5.73
CA ASN A 61 -5.97 -2.88 -6.87
C ASN A 61 -7.44 -2.54 -6.57
N ASP A 62 -7.66 -1.66 -5.59
CA ASP A 62 -8.97 -1.15 -5.23
C ASP A 62 -8.93 0.36 -4.97
N ASP A 63 -10.09 0.94 -4.70
CA ASP A 63 -10.26 2.38 -4.52
C ASP A 63 -10.06 2.84 -3.06
N ILE A 64 -9.58 1.97 -2.15
CA ILE A 64 -9.54 2.25 -0.72
C ILE A 64 -8.11 2.61 -0.27
N TRP A 65 -7.85 3.92 -0.17
CA TRP A 65 -6.52 4.45 0.13
C TRP A 65 -6.46 5.23 1.45
N LEU A 66 -5.51 4.89 2.33
CA LEU A 66 -5.27 5.63 3.57
C LEU A 66 -4.45 6.91 3.34
N TYR A 67 -3.52 6.89 2.38
CA TYR A 67 -2.56 7.97 2.14
C TYR A 67 -2.82 8.75 0.84
N GLY A 68 -3.96 8.53 0.18
CA GLY A 68 -4.27 9.02 -1.16
C GLY A 68 -3.84 8.04 -2.26
N GLY A 69 -4.60 8.01 -3.36
CA GLY A 69 -4.37 7.17 -4.54
C GLY A 69 -4.13 7.96 -5.83
N ASP A 70 -4.07 9.29 -5.74
CA ASP A 70 -3.61 10.13 -6.85
C ASP A 70 -2.10 9.97 -7.10
N LEU A 71 -1.66 10.38 -8.28
CA LEU A 71 -0.29 10.13 -8.73
C LEU A 71 0.76 10.77 -7.80
N ASP A 72 0.51 11.97 -7.28
CA ASP A 72 1.46 12.69 -6.44
C ASP A 72 1.59 12.05 -5.05
N THR A 73 0.48 11.59 -4.47
CA THR A 73 0.50 10.88 -3.19
C THR A 73 1.15 9.49 -3.30
N LEU A 74 0.95 8.80 -4.43
CA LEU A 74 1.65 7.55 -4.75
C LEU A 74 3.15 7.77 -4.89
N LYS A 75 3.58 8.76 -5.69
CA LYS A 75 5.00 9.13 -5.85
C LYS A 75 5.65 9.47 -4.50
N THR A 76 4.92 10.19 -3.64
CA THR A 76 5.39 10.50 -2.28
C THR A 76 5.56 9.25 -1.44
N THR A 77 4.58 8.35 -1.46
CA THR A 77 4.63 7.06 -0.77
C THR A 77 5.81 6.21 -1.23
N LEU A 78 6.04 6.12 -2.53
CA LEU A 78 7.17 5.39 -3.11
C LEU A 78 8.51 6.03 -2.73
N ARG A 79 8.64 7.36 -2.79
CA ARG A 79 9.90 8.06 -2.47
C ARG A 79 10.26 7.96 -1.00
N GLN A 80 9.30 8.17 -0.11
CA GLN A 80 9.57 8.40 1.31
C GLN A 80 9.21 7.21 2.20
N GLY A 81 8.48 6.23 1.66
CA GLY A 81 7.94 5.13 2.45
C GLY A 81 6.79 5.56 3.36
N ARG A 82 6.24 4.59 4.11
CA ARG A 82 5.16 4.80 5.09
C ARG A 82 5.37 3.90 6.31
N PHE A 83 5.25 4.48 7.50
CA PHE A 83 5.37 3.78 8.78
C PHE A 83 4.17 4.13 9.69
N GLY A 84 2.98 3.70 9.27
CA GLY A 84 1.77 3.86 10.08
C GLY A 84 1.83 2.98 11.33
N ILE A 85 1.46 3.55 12.48
CA ILE A 85 1.37 2.84 13.75
C ILE A 85 -0.06 2.92 14.24
N MET A 86 -0.68 1.76 14.51
CA MET A 86 -1.90 1.68 15.32
C MET A 86 -1.48 1.48 16.78
N PRO A 87 -1.60 2.49 17.65
CA PRO A 87 -1.16 2.36 19.04
C PRO A 87 -1.98 1.31 19.77
N ALA A 88 -1.33 0.58 20.67
CA ALA A 88 -2.03 -0.37 21.51
C ALA A 88 -2.96 0.36 22.51
N LEU A 89 -4.21 -0.07 22.59
CA LEU A 89 -5.23 0.60 23.40
C LEU A 89 -5.32 0.09 24.84
N TYR A 90 -4.62 -0.99 25.21
CA TYR A 90 -4.68 -1.59 26.56
C TYR A 90 -4.24 -0.65 27.68
N ALA A 91 -3.45 0.39 27.37
CA ALA A 91 -3.05 1.41 28.35
C ALA A 91 -4.17 2.44 28.62
N ARG A 92 -5.23 2.47 27.80
CA ARG A 92 -6.32 3.46 27.86
C ARG A 92 -7.70 2.82 28.08
N LEU A 93 -7.88 1.58 27.66
CA LEU A 93 -9.14 0.86 27.71
C LEU A 93 -8.98 -0.46 28.47
N ASP A 94 -9.97 -0.81 29.26
CA ASP A 94 -10.05 -2.13 29.89
C ASP A 94 -10.47 -3.23 28.89
N ASP A 95 -10.34 -4.49 29.31
CA ASP A 95 -10.66 -5.67 28.49
C ASP A 95 -12.11 -5.66 27.96
N PHE A 96 -13.06 -5.15 28.75
CA PHE A 96 -14.46 -5.10 28.36
C PHE A 96 -14.66 -4.04 27.27
N GLN A 97 -14.08 -2.85 27.43
CA GLN A 97 -14.10 -1.78 26.46
C GLN A 97 -13.43 -2.18 25.14
N ILE A 98 -12.30 -2.90 25.19
CA ILE A 98 -11.63 -3.42 24.00
C ILE A 98 -12.52 -4.42 23.27
N LYS A 99 -13.10 -5.39 23.98
CA LYS A 99 -14.02 -6.37 23.38
C LYS A 99 -15.26 -5.71 22.77
N LEU A 100 -15.82 -4.69 23.44
CA LEU A 100 -16.95 -3.92 22.92
C LEU A 100 -16.57 -3.15 21.65
N LEU A 101 -15.39 -2.53 21.62
CA LEU A 101 -14.87 -1.83 20.44
C LEU A 101 -14.65 -2.80 19.27
N VAL A 102 -14.04 -3.96 19.51
CA VAL A 102 -13.88 -5.01 18.49
C VAL A 102 -15.24 -5.45 17.97
N ALA A 103 -16.21 -5.71 18.86
CA ALA A 103 -17.56 -6.07 18.47
C ALA A 103 -18.28 -4.95 17.72
N LEU A 104 -17.91 -3.68 17.89
CA LEU A 104 -18.43 -2.54 17.11
C LEU A 104 -17.81 -2.47 15.71
N LEU A 105 -16.51 -2.72 15.58
CA LEU A 105 -15.77 -2.64 14.32
C LEU A 105 -15.95 -3.87 13.41
N ALA A 106 -16.28 -5.03 13.99
CA ALA A 106 -16.46 -6.28 13.25
C ALA A 106 -17.89 -6.46 12.69
N ARG A 107 -18.71 -5.42 12.72
CA ARG A 107 -20.09 -5.40 12.17
C ARG A 107 -20.06 -4.89 10.75
#